data_AF-A0A2V6WJS9-F1
#
_entry.id   AF-A0A2V6WJS9-F1
#
_cell.length_a   1.000
_cell.length_b   1.000
_cell.length_c   1.000
_cell.angle_alpha   90.00
_cell.angle_beta   90.00
_cell.angle_gamma   90.00
#
_symmetry.space_group_name_H-M   'P 1'
#
loop_
_entity.id
_entity.type
_entity.pdbx_description
1 polymer ?
#
loop_
_entity_poly.entity_id
_entity_poly.type
_entity_poly.pdbx_seq_one_letter_code
_entity_poly.pdbx_strand_id
1 'polypeptide(L)'
;MTPPGRRAREATSGLPRELGLLSLTAVIFFNVSGGPYGIEDTVSTFGPGLALLLLAVTPLVWSLPVAVVMSELAAAIPDEGGYVTWVRRAFGPFWSFQVGWWSWVDSFVDVAVYPALFVEYARLWWPGMDAVERWLLALVFIWGLAAL
;
A
#
# COMPACT_ATOMS: atom_id res chain seq x y z
N MET A 1 -17.60 -27.73 21.39
CA MET A 1 -16.56 -26.82 20.88
C MET A 1 -16.30 -27.17 19.42
N THR A 2 -16.77 -26.34 18.49
CA THR A 2 -16.52 -26.51 17.05
C THR A 2 -15.08 -26.07 16.74
N PRO A 3 -14.32 -26.83 15.94
CA PRO A 3 -12.95 -26.46 15.60
C PRO A 3 -12.93 -25.10 14.87
N PRO A 4 -11.98 -24.21 15.18
CA PRO A 4 -11.95 -22.82 14.69
C PRO A 4 -11.89 -22.68 13.15
N GLY A 5 -11.55 -23.74 12.42
CA GLY A 5 -11.52 -23.75 10.95
C GLY A 5 -12.86 -24.00 10.25
N ARG A 6 -13.92 -24.43 10.95
CA ARG A 6 -15.21 -24.78 10.31
C ARG A 6 -16.02 -23.55 9.88
N ARG A 7 -16.00 -22.48 10.69
CA ARG A 7 -16.75 -21.23 10.41
C ARG A 7 -16.16 -20.43 9.24
N ALA A 8 -14.83 -20.37 9.11
CA ALA A 8 -14.18 -19.69 7.99
C ALA A 8 -14.41 -20.42 6.65
N ARG A 9 -14.42 -21.76 6.66
CA ARG A 9 -14.79 -22.59 5.49
C ARG A 9 -16.26 -22.44 5.10
N GLU A 10 -17.16 -22.25 6.07
CA GLU A 10 -18.57 -21.97 5.80
C GLU A 10 -18.77 -20.58 5.18
N ALA A 11 -18.07 -19.55 5.67
CA ALA A 11 -18.16 -18.18 5.13
C ALA A 11 -17.66 -18.06 3.67
N THR A 12 -16.64 -18.82 3.30
CA THR A 12 -16.05 -18.80 1.94
C THR A 12 -16.75 -19.73 0.95
N SER A 13 -17.62 -20.64 1.42
CA SER A 13 -18.29 -21.65 0.58
C SER A 13 -19.28 -21.07 -0.44
N GLY A 14 -19.64 -19.79 -0.32
CA GLY A 14 -20.54 -19.08 -1.23
C GLY A 14 -19.89 -17.97 -2.07
N LEU A 15 -18.57 -17.71 -1.94
CA LEU A 15 -17.90 -16.68 -2.73
C LEU A 15 -17.43 -17.25 -4.08
N PRO A 16 -17.84 -16.66 -5.21
CA PRO A 16 -17.38 -17.11 -6.51
C PRO A 16 -15.86 -16.85 -6.64
N ARG A 17 -15.09 -17.90 -6.96
CA ARG A 17 -13.65 -17.81 -7.21
C ARG A 17 -13.38 -17.26 -8.61
N GLU A 18 -13.75 -16.01 -8.83
CA GLU A 18 -13.70 -15.33 -10.15
C GLU A 18 -12.44 -14.47 -10.36
N LEU A 19 -11.64 -14.25 -9.32
CA LEU A 19 -10.36 -13.54 -9.42
C LEU A 19 -9.34 -14.38 -10.19
N GLY A 20 -9.34 -14.22 -11.51
CA GLY A 20 -8.30 -14.74 -12.39
C GLY A 20 -6.96 -14.03 -12.20
N LEU A 21 -5.88 -14.65 -12.67
CA LEU A 21 -4.51 -14.13 -12.55
C LEU A 21 -4.38 -12.67 -12.99
N LEU A 22 -4.97 -12.30 -14.13
CA LEU A 22 -4.92 -10.94 -14.66
C LEU A 22 -5.60 -9.92 -13.73
N SER A 23 -6.76 -10.27 -13.16
CA SER A 23 -7.47 -9.38 -12.24
C SER A 23 -6.71 -9.23 -10.92
N LEU A 24 -6.15 -10.32 -10.39
CA LEU A 24 -5.32 -10.27 -9.19
C LEU A 24 -4.06 -9.43 -9.41
N THR A 25 -3.35 -9.63 -10.52
CA THR A 25 -2.17 -8.83 -10.86
C THR A 25 -2.53 -7.35 -11.04
N ALA A 26 -3.66 -7.05 -11.69
CA ALA A 26 -4.13 -5.68 -11.84
C ALA A 26 -4.42 -5.02 -10.48
N VAL A 27 -5.09 -5.73 -9.57
CA VAL A 27 -5.37 -5.23 -8.20
C VAL A 27 -4.07 -4.95 -7.46
N ILE A 28 -3.10 -5.87 -7.49
CA ILE A 28 -1.79 -5.67 -6.87
C ILE A 28 -1.06 -4.47 -7.51
N PHE A 29 -1.08 -4.37 -8.84
CA PHE A 29 -0.48 -3.27 -9.56
C PHE A 29 -1.09 -1.92 -9.16
N PHE A 30 -2.41 -1.79 -9.12
CA PHE A 30 -3.08 -0.54 -8.74
C PHE A 30 -2.92 -0.20 -7.26
N ASN A 31 -2.77 -1.20 -6.39
CA ASN A 31 -2.54 -0.98 -4.96
C ASN A 31 -1.11 -0.50 -4.66
N VAL A 32 -0.12 -0.99 -5.41
CA VAL A 32 1.31 -0.70 -5.16
C VAL A 32 1.83 0.43 -6.05
N SER A 33 1.39 0.50 -7.30
CA SER A 33 1.84 1.48 -8.30
C SER A 33 1.01 2.75 -8.17
N GLY A 34 0.94 3.31 -6.97
CA GLY A 34 0.36 4.62 -6.70
C GLY A 34 1.26 5.74 -7.22
N GLY A 35 1.67 5.67 -8.50
CA GLY A 35 2.52 6.64 -9.22
C GLY A 35 3.91 6.90 -8.60
N PRO A 36 4.96 7.16 -9.38
CA PRO A 36 6.23 7.67 -8.87
C PRO A 36 6.11 9.16 -8.47
N TYR A 37 5.12 9.52 -7.66
CA TYR A 37 4.91 10.90 -7.21
C TYR A 37 6.05 11.31 -6.25
N GLY A 38 6.70 12.43 -6.52
CA GLY A 38 7.84 12.92 -5.74
C GLY A 38 9.20 12.39 -6.18
N ILE A 39 9.27 11.53 -7.21
CA ILE A 39 10.55 11.11 -7.79
C ILE A 39 11.21 12.26 -8.56
N GLU A 40 10.44 13.27 -8.97
CA GLU A 40 10.90 14.47 -9.66
C GLU A 40 11.99 15.21 -8.85
N ASP A 41 11.82 15.29 -7.53
CA ASP A 41 12.80 15.91 -6.62
C ASP A 41 14.09 15.08 -6.50
N THR A 42 13.98 13.76 -6.64
CA THR A 42 15.14 12.87 -6.66
C THR A 42 15.96 13.10 -7.93
N VAL A 43 15.30 13.29 -9.08
CA VAL A 43 15.97 13.59 -10.35
C VAL A 43 16.62 14.97 -10.33
N SER A 44 15.96 15.99 -9.76
CA SER A 44 16.51 17.35 -9.66
C SER A 44 17.74 17.42 -8.74
N THR A 45 17.76 16.62 -7.67
CA THR A 45 18.84 16.61 -6.66
C THR A 45 20.02 15.73 -7.05
N PHE A 46 19.77 14.52 -7.54
CA PHE A 46 20.81 13.51 -7.81
C PHE A 46 21.19 13.36 -9.28
N GLY A 47 20.46 14.02 -10.18
CA GLY A 47 20.62 13.92 -11.62
C GLY A 47 19.96 12.65 -12.21
N PRO A 48 19.69 12.66 -13.53
CA PRO A 48 18.88 11.63 -14.18
C PRO A 48 19.53 10.24 -14.16
N GLY A 49 20.85 10.15 -14.31
CA GLY A 49 21.55 8.86 -14.34
C GLY A 49 21.51 8.12 -13.00
N LEU A 50 21.75 8.83 -11.90
CA LEU A 50 21.73 8.23 -10.56
C LEU A 50 20.30 7.94 -10.09
N ALA A 51 19.34 8.83 -10.39
CA ALA A 51 17.94 8.60 -10.07
C ALA A 51 17.39 7.35 -10.78
N LEU A 52 17.68 7.14 -12.07
CA LEU A 52 17.29 5.93 -12.80
C LEU A 52 17.95 4.67 -12.24
N LEU A 53 19.23 4.76 -11.87
CA LEU A 53 19.94 3.63 -11.26
C LEU A 53 19.30 3.26 -9.91
N LEU A 54 19.05 4.24 -9.04
CA LEU A 54 18.40 4.01 -7.75
C LEU A 54 16.98 3.47 -7.94
N LEU A 55 16.22 3.99 -8.91
CA LEU A 55 14.90 3.49 -9.24
C LEU A 55 14.91 2.03 -9.71
N ALA A 56 15.95 1.61 -10.45
CA ALA A 56 16.09 0.23 -10.90
C ALA A 56 16.61 -0.71 -9.80
N VAL A 57 17.58 -0.26 -9.00
CA VAL A 57 18.24 -1.10 -7.98
C VAL A 57 17.34 -1.31 -6.75
N THR A 58 16.59 -0.28 -6.32
CA THR A 58 15.73 -0.35 -5.13
C THR A 58 14.73 -1.51 -5.17
N PRO A 59 13.91 -1.69 -6.23
CA PRO A 59 12.98 -2.82 -6.29
C PRO A 59 13.68 -4.17 -6.42
N LEU A 60 14.88 -4.24 -7.02
CA LEU A 60 15.64 -5.48 -7.13
C LEU A 60 16.21 -5.94 -5.79
N VAL A 61 16.69 -5.01 -4.97
CA VAL A 61 17.31 -5.31 -3.67
C VAL A 61 16.26 -5.51 -2.58
N TRP A 62 15.13 -4.79 -2.65
CA TRP A 62 14.12 -4.81 -1.59
C TRP A 62 12.84 -5.53 -2.01
N SER A 63 12.20 -5.11 -3.10
CA SER A 63 10.87 -5.61 -3.48
C SER A 63 10.88 -7.05 -4.01
N LEU A 64 11.89 -7.43 -4.80
CA LEU A 64 12.03 -8.79 -5.31
C LEU A 64 12.13 -9.85 -4.21
N PRO A 65 13.07 -9.76 -3.24
CA PRO A 65 13.17 -10.78 -2.20
C PRO A 65 11.90 -10.84 -1.35
N VAL A 66 11.29 -9.68 -1.05
CA VAL A 66 10.01 -9.63 -0.32
C VAL A 66 8.92 -10.34 -1.14
N ALA A 67 8.78 -10.06 -2.43
CA ALA A 67 7.77 -10.68 -3.28
C ALA A 67 7.88 -12.20 -3.34
N VAL A 68 9.10 -12.73 -3.46
CA VAL A 68 9.34 -14.19 -3.45
C VAL A 68 8.92 -14.80 -2.11
N VAL A 69 9.35 -14.21 -1.00
CA VAL A 69 8.97 -14.69 0.35
C VAL A 69 7.45 -14.65 0.55
N MET A 70 6.79 -13.57 0.13
CA MET A 70 5.34 -13.44 0.23
C MET A 70 4.62 -14.46 -0.66
N SER A 71 5.14 -14.78 -1.85
CA SER A 71 4.56 -15.81 -2.72
C SER A 71 4.63 -17.22 -2.11
N GLU A 72 5.76 -17.56 -1.49
CA GLU A 72 5.94 -18.86 -0.82
C GLU A 72 5.03 -18.98 0.41
N LEU A 73 4.94 -17.91 1.22
CA LEU A 73 4.05 -17.87 2.38
C LEU A 73 2.57 -17.91 2.00
N ALA A 74 2.17 -17.19 0.95
CA ALA A 74 0.80 -17.21 0.45
C ALA A 74 0.39 -18.58 -0.09
N ALA A 75 1.31 -19.31 -0.74
CA ALA A 75 1.07 -20.67 -1.20
C ALA A 75 1.04 -21.69 -0.04
N ALA A 76 1.93 -21.53 0.95
CA ALA A 76 2.04 -22.45 2.08
C ALA A 76 0.93 -22.27 3.13
N ILE A 77 0.45 -21.03 3.34
CA ILE A 77 -0.53 -20.67 4.37
C ILE A 77 -1.60 -19.75 3.74
N PRO A 78 -2.60 -20.33 3.05
CA PRO A 78 -3.67 -19.57 2.40
C PRO A 78 -4.76 -19.14 3.42
N ASP A 79 -4.35 -18.41 4.45
CA ASP A 79 -5.25 -17.82 5.44
C ASP A 79 -5.59 -16.37 5.05
N GLU A 80 -6.85 -15.95 5.23
CA GLU A 80 -7.33 -14.61 4.85
C GLU A 80 -6.64 -13.46 5.59
N GLY A 81 -6.01 -13.72 6.75
CA GLY A 81 -5.35 -12.68 7.55
C GLY A 81 -3.94 -12.29 7.08
N GLY A 82 -3.47 -12.84 5.95
CA GLY A 82 -2.22 -12.44 5.30
C GLY A 82 -1.01 -12.42 6.23
N TYR A 83 -0.19 -11.38 6.11
CA TYR A 83 1.08 -11.25 6.84
C TYR A 83 0.92 -11.24 8.37
N VAL A 84 -0.18 -10.72 8.91
CA VAL A 84 -0.44 -10.73 10.37
C VAL A 84 -0.60 -12.16 10.87
N THR A 85 -1.31 -13.00 10.13
CA THR A 85 -1.48 -14.43 10.48
C THR A 85 -0.17 -15.20 10.36
N TRP A 86 0.63 -14.92 9.33
CA TRP A 86 1.94 -15.57 9.16
C TRP A 86 2.88 -15.24 10.32
N VAL A 87 2.97 -13.97 10.71
CA VAL A 87 3.77 -13.53 11.87
C VAL A 87 3.25 -14.13 13.17
N ARG A 88 1.93 -14.21 13.35
CA ARG A 88 1.33 -14.85 14.52
C ARG A 88 1.73 -16.32 14.65
N ARG A 89 1.83 -17.03 13.53
CA ARG A 89 2.21 -18.45 13.51
C ARG A 89 3.71 -18.64 13.77
N ALA A 90 4.56 -17.76 13.26
CA ALA A 90 6.01 -17.87 13.38
C ALA A 90 6.57 -17.32 14.72
N PHE A 91 6.09 -16.16 15.15
CA PHE A 91 6.65 -15.38 16.27
C PHE A 91 5.68 -15.19 17.44
N GLY A 92 4.42 -15.63 17.29
CA GLY A 92 3.42 -15.56 18.35
C GLY A 92 2.61 -14.25 18.39
N PRO A 93 1.71 -14.11 19.40
CA PRO A 93 0.71 -13.03 19.42
C PRO A 93 1.29 -11.61 19.52
N PHE A 94 2.37 -11.42 20.29
CA PHE A 94 2.96 -10.10 20.52
C PHE A 94 3.46 -9.45 19.23
N TRP A 95 4.27 -10.18 18.45
CA TRP A 95 4.80 -9.68 17.18
C TRP A 95 3.72 -9.51 16.12
N SER A 96 2.69 -10.36 16.12
CA SER A 96 1.55 -10.18 15.21
C SER A 96 0.76 -8.90 15.49
N PHE A 97 0.61 -8.55 16.77
CA PHE A 97 -0.03 -7.29 17.15
C PHE A 97 0.83 -6.09 16.71
N GLN A 98 2.14 -6.15 16.92
CA GLN A 98 3.04 -5.07 16.52
C GLN A 98 3.01 -4.81 15.01
N VAL A 99 3.00 -5.89 14.21
CA VAL A 99 2.94 -5.80 12.75
C VAL A 99 1.58 -5.26 12.28
N GLY A 100 0.48 -5.72 12.87
CA GLY A 100 -0.85 -5.16 12.59
C GLY A 100 -0.97 -3.69 12.98
N TRP A 101 -0.39 -3.30 14.13
CA TRP A 101 -0.35 -1.91 14.57
C TRP A 101 0.44 -1.02 13.62
N TRP A 102 1.63 -1.47 13.18
CA TRP A 102 2.43 -0.72 12.21
C TRP A 102 1.72 -0.56 10.88
N SER A 103 1.05 -1.59 10.36
CA SER A 103 0.29 -1.45 9.11
C SER A 103 -0.92 -0.52 9.26
N TRP A 104 -1.55 -0.50 10.44
CA TRP A 104 -2.64 0.45 10.69
C TRP A 104 -2.14 1.90 10.70
N VAL A 105 -1.00 2.16 11.33
CA VAL A 105 -0.35 3.48 11.32
C VAL A 105 0.07 3.86 9.89
N ASP A 106 0.69 2.93 9.16
CA ASP A 106 1.10 3.10 7.77
C ASP A 106 -0.10 3.47 6.87
N SER A 107 -1.26 2.87 7.09
CA SER A 107 -2.49 3.18 6.36
C SER A 107 -2.93 4.65 6.52
N PHE A 108 -2.75 5.24 7.71
CA PHE A 108 -3.05 6.67 7.89
C PHE A 108 -2.05 7.57 7.18
N VAL A 109 -0.78 7.19 7.19
CA VAL A 109 0.27 7.94 6.50
C VAL A 109 0.02 7.90 5.00
N ASP A 110 -0.28 6.72 4.45
CA ASP A 110 -0.61 6.52 3.04
C ASP A 110 -1.77 7.44 2.61
N VAL A 111 -2.90 7.38 3.32
CA VAL A 111 -4.06 8.24 3.03
C VAL A 111 -3.75 9.74 3.18
N ALA A 112 -2.89 10.13 4.13
CA ALA A 112 -2.51 11.52 4.36
C ALA A 112 -1.53 12.08 3.32
N VAL A 113 -0.76 11.22 2.64
CA VAL A 113 0.21 11.63 1.61
C VAL A 113 -0.50 12.12 0.34
N TYR A 114 -1.60 11.49 -0.09
CA TYR A 114 -2.27 11.86 -1.35
C TYR A 114 -2.78 13.32 -1.39
N PRO A 115 -3.48 13.86 -0.37
CA PRO A 115 -3.89 15.26 -0.37
C PRO A 115 -2.70 16.23 -0.34
N ALA A 116 -1.62 15.87 0.37
CA ALA A 116 -0.43 16.70 0.42
C ALA A 116 0.22 16.83 -0.96
N LEU A 117 0.41 15.70 -1.64
CA LEU A 117 0.93 15.67 -3.02
C LEU A 117 0.02 16.41 -3.99
N PHE A 118 -1.30 16.20 -3.91
CA PHE A 118 -2.27 16.90 -4.77
C PHE A 118 -2.10 18.42 -4.70
N VAL A 119 -1.98 18.96 -3.50
CA VAL A 119 -1.81 20.40 -3.31
C VAL A 119 -0.43 20.88 -3.77
N GLU A 120 0.62 20.08 -3.61
CA GLU A 120 1.95 20.39 -4.15
C GLU A 120 1.96 20.44 -5.68
N TYR A 121 1.32 19.49 -6.35
CA TYR A 121 1.15 19.54 -7.80
C TYR A 121 0.26 20.71 -8.24
N ALA A 122 -0.81 21.04 -7.50
CA ALA A 122 -1.68 22.18 -7.82
C ALA A 122 -0.94 23.53 -7.75
N ARG A 123 0.10 23.65 -6.91
CA ARG A 123 0.95 24.85 -6.83
C ARG A 123 1.75 25.11 -8.10
N LEU A 124 2.02 24.08 -8.91
CA LEU A 124 2.67 24.27 -10.21
C LEU A 124 1.82 25.15 -11.16
N TRP A 125 0.50 25.14 -10.98
CA TRP A 125 -0.43 25.95 -11.78
C TRP A 125 -0.76 27.29 -11.11
N TRP A 126 -0.78 27.36 -9.78
CA TRP A 126 -0.97 28.59 -9.02
C TRP A 126 0.16 28.84 -8.00
N PRO A 127 1.28 29.44 -8.44
CA PRO A 127 2.44 29.68 -7.58
C PRO A 127 2.21 30.73 -6.47
N GLY A 128 1.09 31.46 -6.50
CA GLY A 128 0.73 32.47 -5.50
C GLY A 128 -0.18 31.97 -4.37
N MET A 129 -0.42 30.65 -4.25
CA MET A 129 -1.34 30.11 -3.23
C MET A 129 -0.89 30.43 -1.80
N ASP A 130 -1.78 31.03 -1.03
CA ASP A 130 -1.56 31.27 0.40
C ASP A 130 -1.71 29.97 1.22
N ALA A 131 -1.23 29.96 2.46
CA ALA A 131 -1.30 28.81 3.36
C ALA A 131 -2.75 28.37 3.62
N VAL A 132 -3.69 29.33 3.71
CA VAL A 132 -5.12 29.02 3.93
C VAL A 132 -5.73 28.31 2.72
N GLU A 133 -5.42 28.77 1.50
CA GLU A 133 -5.89 28.16 0.26
C GLU A 133 -5.35 26.74 0.10
N ARG A 134 -4.09 26.51 0.49
CA ARG A 134 -3.47 25.18 0.56
C ARG A 134 -4.28 24.23 1.46
N TRP A 135 -4.62 24.67 2.67
CA TRP A 135 -5.38 23.86 3.62
C TRP A 135 -6.80 23.59 3.15
N LEU A 136 -7.46 24.59 2.57
CA LEU A 136 -8.82 24.44 2.02
C LEU A 136 -8.85 23.45 0.86
N LEU A 137 -7.88 23.50 -0.06
CA LEU A 137 -7.78 22.55 -1.16
C LEU A 137 -7.53 21.12 -0.69
N ALA A 138 -6.62 20.93 0.27
CA ALA A 138 -6.40 19.62 0.88
C ALA A 138 -7.69 19.08 1.52
N LEU A 139 -8.41 19.92 2.27
CA LEU A 139 -9.66 19.53 2.90
C LEU A 139 -10.73 19.18 1.87
N VAL A 140 -10.95 20.02 0.84
CA VAL A 140 -11.93 19.73 -0.23
C VAL A 140 -11.59 18.42 -0.93
N PHE A 141 -10.32 18.14 -1.20
CA PHE A 141 -9.87 16.89 -1.80
C PHE A 141 -10.17 15.69 -0.89
N ILE A 142 -9.86 15.78 0.41
CA ILE A 142 -10.16 14.72 1.40
C ILE A 142 -11.67 14.48 1.49
N TRP A 143 -12.47 15.54 1.61
CA TRP A 143 -13.93 15.43 1.70
C TRP A 143 -14.54 14.88 0.41
N GLY A 144 -14.00 15.25 -0.75
CA GLY A 144 -14.41 14.71 -2.04
C GLY A 144 -14.14 13.22 -2.17
N LEU A 145 -12.96 12.76 -1.72
CA LEU A 145 -12.63 11.33 -1.68
C LEU A 145 -13.45 10.55 -0.65
N ALA A 146 -13.72 11.15 0.52
CA ALA A 146 -14.51 10.51 1.57
C ALA A 146 -16.00 10.41 1.23
N ALA A 147 -16.50 11.23 0.31
CA ALA A 147 -17.90 11.24 -0.12
C ALA A 147 -18.21 10.29 -1.30
N LEU A 148 -17.17 9.71 -1.92
CA LEU A 148 -17.27 8.76 -3.04
C LEU A 148 -17.35 7.32 -2.53
#